data_AF-A0A1I8GC37-F1
#
_entry.id   AF-A0A1I8GC37-F1
#
_cell.length_a   1.000
_cell.length_b   1.000
_cell.length_c   1.000
_cell.angle_alpha   90.00
_cell.angle_beta   90.00
_cell.angle_gamma   90.00
#
_symmetry.space_group_name_H-M   'P 1'
#
loop_
_entity.id
_entity.type
_entity.pdbx_description
1 polymer ?
#
loop_
_entity_poly.entity_id
_entity_poly.type
_entity_poly.pdbx_seq_one_letter_code
_entity_poly.pdbx_strand_id
1 'polypeptide(L)'
;FTYNSHFRCSPSDSELSHQLHSALEQSGFTESRAALQSAAADVLQQILRSRLNYDNFFVIGSYSEGWGNSLTTLDGRTDSNSDIDVMCLIPGREYHQRGLCECDGAPEQHEFVNGHIQCSGFASNPADATDGCTLRPALDNVSACRLCRYPPIAPLLPNRVSNIPHSVLEALRKVLTSASSPCHVVHAASPDRGGEELRVSTSFLENRML
;
A
#
# COMPACT_ATOMS: atom_id res chain seq x y z
N PHE A 1 -54.02 11.44 -25.42
CA PHE A 1 -52.55 11.42 -25.22
C PHE A 1 -52.27 11.80 -23.77
N THR A 2 -52.09 10.82 -22.89
CA THR A 2 -51.72 11.03 -21.49
C THR A 2 -50.20 11.07 -21.39
N TYR A 3 -49.65 12.23 -21.04
CA TYR A 3 -48.23 12.45 -20.78
C TYR A 3 -47.91 11.86 -19.41
N ASN A 4 -47.29 10.68 -19.38
CA ASN A 4 -46.81 10.06 -18.15
C ASN A 4 -45.40 10.59 -17.88
N SER A 5 -45.30 11.76 -17.25
CA SER A 5 -44.03 12.28 -16.74
C SER A 5 -43.64 11.49 -15.49
N HIS A 6 -42.95 10.37 -15.67
CA HIS A 6 -42.22 9.72 -14.59
C HIS A 6 -41.11 10.67 -14.13
N PHE A 7 -41.37 11.44 -13.06
CA PHE A 7 -40.31 11.99 -12.23
C PHE A 7 -39.52 10.83 -11.64
N ARG A 8 -38.38 10.48 -12.25
CA ARG A 8 -37.42 9.58 -11.61
C ARG A 8 -36.80 10.36 -10.46
N CYS A 9 -37.10 9.95 -9.23
CA CYS A 9 -36.37 10.40 -8.06
C CYS A 9 -34.90 10.00 -8.24
N SER A 10 -33.98 10.92 -7.96
CA SER A 10 -32.55 10.62 -7.94
C SER A 10 -32.29 9.48 -6.96
N PRO A 11 -31.49 8.46 -7.31
CA PRO A 11 -31.15 7.42 -6.36
C PRO A 11 -30.43 8.04 -5.16
N SER A 12 -30.74 7.54 -3.97
CA SER A 12 -30.06 7.91 -2.73
C SER A 12 -28.63 7.37 -2.71
N ASP A 13 -27.77 7.95 -1.86
CA ASP A 13 -26.38 7.49 -1.68
C ASP A 13 -26.30 6.02 -1.27
N SER A 14 -27.27 5.53 -0.49
CA SER A 14 -27.35 4.11 -0.12
C SER A 14 -27.65 3.21 -1.32
N GLU A 15 -28.59 3.61 -2.19
CA GLU A 15 -28.89 2.87 -3.41
C GLU A 15 -27.71 2.90 -4.37
N LEU A 16 -27.03 4.04 -4.53
CA LEU A 16 -25.81 4.14 -5.31
C LEU A 16 -24.69 3.25 -4.76
N SER A 17 -24.50 3.22 -3.44
CA SER A 17 -23.52 2.36 -2.79
C SER A 17 -23.81 0.86 -3.02
N HIS A 18 -25.07 0.45 -2.94
CA HIS A 18 -25.46 -0.93 -3.24
C HIS A 18 -25.26 -1.28 -4.71
N GLN A 19 -25.63 -0.38 -5.63
CA GLN A 19 -25.41 -0.58 -7.07
C GLN A 19 -23.91 -0.71 -7.39
N LEU A 20 -23.06 0.13 -6.80
CA LEU A 20 -21.62 0.07 -6.96
C LEU A 20 -21.06 -1.25 -6.42
N HIS A 21 -21.44 -1.64 -5.20
CA HIS A 21 -21.00 -2.90 -4.59
C HIS A 21 -21.39 -4.11 -5.46
N SER A 22 -22.64 -4.18 -5.92
CA SER A 22 -23.07 -5.25 -6.82
C SER A 22 -22.34 -5.23 -8.16
N ALA A 23 -22.05 -4.07 -8.74
CA ALA A 23 -21.29 -3.97 -9.99
C ALA A 23 -19.84 -4.44 -9.81
N LEU A 24 -19.21 -4.10 -8.67
CA LEU A 24 -17.87 -4.56 -8.31
C LEU A 24 -17.84 -6.09 -8.15
N GLU A 25 -18.76 -6.68 -7.37
CA GLU A 25 -18.84 -8.13 -7.19
C GLU A 25 -19.06 -8.87 -8.52
N GLN A 26 -19.98 -8.37 -9.37
CA GLN A 26 -20.26 -8.96 -10.69
C GLN A 26 -19.06 -8.86 -11.63
N SER A 27 -18.25 -7.81 -11.47
CA SER A 27 -17.00 -7.63 -12.20
C SER A 27 -15.85 -8.46 -11.60
N GLY A 28 -16.09 -9.17 -10.50
CA GLY A 28 -15.15 -10.10 -9.87
C GLY A 28 -14.31 -9.51 -8.74
N PHE A 29 -14.61 -8.31 -8.25
CA PHE A 29 -14.05 -7.77 -7.01
C PHE A 29 -14.75 -8.45 -5.83
N THR A 30 -14.22 -9.62 -5.45
CA THR A 30 -14.74 -10.44 -4.36
C THR A 30 -13.63 -10.71 -3.35
N GLU A 31 -14.00 -10.83 -2.08
CA GLU A 31 -13.06 -11.10 -0.98
C GLU A 31 -12.20 -12.35 -1.25
N SER A 32 -12.81 -13.43 -1.76
CA SER A 32 -12.10 -14.68 -2.04
C SER A 32 -11.02 -14.54 -3.12
N ARG A 33 -11.27 -13.72 -4.15
CA ARG A 33 -10.28 -13.46 -5.20
C ARG A 33 -9.17 -12.56 -4.71
N ALA A 34 -9.49 -11.52 -3.95
CA ALA A 34 -8.50 -10.64 -3.36
C ALA A 34 -7.59 -11.40 -2.38
N ALA A 35 -8.18 -12.26 -1.53
CA ALA A 35 -7.43 -13.13 -0.62
C ALA A 35 -6.50 -14.12 -1.36
N LEU A 36 -6.96 -14.73 -2.46
CA LEU A 36 -6.13 -15.62 -3.27
C LEU A 36 -4.95 -14.88 -3.89
N GLN A 37 -5.19 -13.68 -4.42
CA GLN A 37 -4.16 -12.84 -5.01
C GLN A 37 -3.11 -12.40 -3.98
N SER A 38 -3.54 -11.96 -2.79
CA SER A 38 -2.63 -11.62 -1.69
C SER A 38 -1.83 -12.84 -1.21
N ALA A 39 -2.44 -14.03 -1.15
CA ALA A 39 -1.72 -15.26 -0.83
C ALA A 39 -0.67 -15.62 -1.90
N ALA A 40 -0.95 -15.38 -3.18
CA ALA A 40 0.03 -15.56 -4.25
C ALA A 40 1.22 -14.59 -4.10
N ALA A 41 0.96 -13.34 -3.70
CA ALA A 41 2.01 -12.37 -3.38
C ALA A 41 2.87 -12.80 -2.18
N ASP A 42 2.27 -13.34 -1.12
CA ASP A 42 3.00 -13.88 0.02
C ASP A 42 3.93 -15.04 -0.38
N VAL A 43 3.46 -15.93 -1.26
CA VAL A 43 4.28 -17.03 -1.80
C VAL A 43 5.42 -16.49 -2.66
N LEU A 44 5.15 -15.53 -3.55
CA LEU A 44 6.18 -14.90 -4.38
C LEU A 44 7.25 -14.23 -3.51
N GLN A 45 6.86 -13.52 -2.46
CA GLN A 45 7.79 -12.93 -1.50
C GLN A 45 8.69 -13.99 -0.86
N GLN A 46 8.13 -15.12 -0.40
CA GLN A 46 8.92 -16.21 0.19
C GLN A 46 9.89 -16.84 -0.81
N ILE A 47 9.47 -17.01 -2.07
CA ILE A 47 10.34 -17.48 -3.14
C ILE A 47 11.50 -16.49 -3.36
N LEU A 48 11.21 -15.19 -3.47
CA LEU A 48 12.23 -14.15 -3.65
C LEU A 48 13.26 -14.17 -2.51
N ARG A 49 12.80 -14.18 -1.25
CA ARG A 49 13.68 -14.24 -0.07
C ARG A 49 14.55 -15.49 -0.07
N SER A 50 13.96 -16.64 -0.39
CA SER A 50 14.69 -17.92 -0.42
C SER A 50 15.72 -17.96 -1.54
N ARG A 51 15.38 -17.45 -2.73
CA ARG A 51 16.26 -17.46 -3.91
C ARG A 51 17.41 -16.46 -3.80
N LEU A 52 17.17 -15.32 -3.17
CA LEU A 52 18.17 -14.27 -2.98
C LEU A 52 18.88 -14.36 -1.62
N ASN A 53 18.46 -15.31 -0.77
CA ASN A 53 18.94 -15.49 0.60
C ASN A 53 18.93 -14.17 1.40
N TYR A 54 17.82 -13.44 1.31
CA TYR A 54 17.70 -12.12 1.91
C TYR A 54 16.25 -11.82 2.33
N ASP A 55 16.02 -11.70 3.63
CA ASP A 55 14.67 -11.60 4.21
C ASP A 55 14.00 -10.23 4.09
N ASN A 56 14.75 -9.20 3.71
CA ASN A 56 14.26 -7.83 3.65
C ASN A 56 13.59 -7.47 2.31
N PHE A 57 13.27 -8.45 1.48
CA PHE A 57 12.42 -8.26 0.30
C PHE A 57 10.95 -8.40 0.65
N PHE A 58 10.12 -7.51 0.11
CA PHE A 58 8.68 -7.49 0.28
C PHE A 58 8.00 -7.29 -1.06
N VAL A 59 6.97 -8.09 -1.34
CA VAL A 59 6.08 -7.81 -2.49
C VAL A 59 5.00 -6.87 -1.98
N ILE A 60 4.92 -5.68 -2.56
CA ILE A 60 4.02 -4.62 -2.13
C ILE A 60 3.13 -4.15 -3.30
N GLY A 61 2.39 -3.07 -3.09
CA GLY A 61 1.60 -2.44 -4.13
C GLY A 61 0.41 -3.28 -4.60
N SER A 62 -0.08 -2.92 -5.78
CA SER A 62 -1.35 -3.39 -6.34
C SER A 62 -1.46 -4.92 -6.45
N TYR A 63 -0.34 -5.60 -6.68
CA TYR A 63 -0.27 -7.06 -6.75
C TYR A 63 -0.52 -7.73 -5.40
N SER A 64 -0.07 -7.12 -4.29
CA SER A 64 -0.15 -7.69 -2.94
C SER A 64 -1.41 -7.31 -2.18
N GLU A 65 -2.00 -6.14 -2.46
CA GLU A 65 -3.23 -5.67 -1.79
C GLU A 65 -4.49 -6.44 -2.21
N GLY A 66 -4.41 -7.21 -3.30
CA GLY A 66 -5.48 -8.09 -3.79
C GLY A 66 -6.57 -7.39 -4.62
N TRP A 67 -6.64 -6.05 -4.58
CA TRP A 67 -7.71 -5.28 -5.24
C TRP A 67 -7.26 -4.50 -6.48
N GLY A 68 -6.00 -4.08 -6.56
CA GLY A 68 -5.51 -3.19 -7.62
C GLY A 68 -4.86 -3.90 -8.81
N ASN A 69 -4.65 -5.22 -8.76
CA ASN A 69 -3.99 -5.93 -9.85
C ASN A 69 -4.94 -6.24 -11.01
N SER A 70 -4.54 -5.86 -12.23
CA SER A 70 -5.28 -6.25 -13.43
C SER A 70 -4.86 -7.65 -13.88
N LEU A 71 -5.67 -8.65 -13.56
CA LEU A 71 -5.52 -10.01 -14.09
C LEU A 71 -6.24 -10.10 -15.44
N THR A 72 -5.51 -10.38 -16.52
CA THR A 72 -6.07 -10.41 -17.88
C THR A 72 -6.59 -11.78 -18.31
N THR A 73 -6.18 -12.84 -17.61
CA THR A 73 -6.46 -14.22 -17.99
C THR A 73 -6.80 -15.09 -16.78
N LEU A 74 -7.55 -16.16 -17.02
CA LEU A 74 -7.98 -17.12 -15.99
C LEU A 74 -6.82 -17.90 -15.35
N ASP A 75 -5.65 -17.93 -15.99
CA ASP A 75 -4.42 -18.53 -15.43
C ASP A 75 -3.67 -17.60 -14.48
N GLY A 76 -4.22 -16.41 -14.18
CA GLY A 76 -3.68 -15.48 -13.18
C GLY A 76 -2.48 -14.67 -13.68
N ARG A 77 -2.29 -14.54 -14.99
CA ARG A 77 -1.24 -13.65 -15.53
C ARG A 77 -1.62 -12.20 -15.29
N THR A 78 -0.66 -11.48 -14.73
CA THR A 78 -0.67 -10.03 -14.62
C THR A 78 -0.69 -9.41 -16.01
N ASP A 79 -1.51 -8.38 -16.21
CA ASP A 79 -1.53 -7.58 -17.44
C ASP A 79 -0.14 -7.09 -17.82
N SER A 80 0.14 -6.93 -19.12
CA SER A 80 1.43 -6.45 -19.59
C SER A 80 1.76 -5.02 -19.17
N ASN A 81 0.75 -4.23 -18.76
CA ASN A 81 0.91 -2.89 -18.21
C ASN A 81 0.75 -2.85 -16.68
N SER A 82 0.67 -4.01 -16.03
CA SER A 82 0.67 -4.12 -14.57
C SER A 82 2.01 -4.65 -14.11
N ASP A 83 2.64 -3.91 -13.22
CA ASP A 83 3.96 -4.22 -12.69
C ASP A 83 3.82 -4.88 -11.31
N ILE A 84 4.83 -5.64 -10.90
CA ILE A 84 4.93 -6.12 -9.51
C ILE A 84 5.94 -5.25 -8.78
N ASP A 85 5.45 -4.54 -7.76
CA ASP A 85 6.28 -3.74 -6.88
C ASP A 85 7.03 -4.64 -5.88
N VAL A 86 8.35 -4.59 -5.91
CA VAL A 86 9.22 -5.31 -4.97
C VAL A 86 10.00 -4.29 -4.15
N MET A 87 9.69 -4.19 -2.87
CA MET A 87 10.41 -3.34 -1.94
C MET A 87 11.58 -4.08 -1.28
N CYS A 88 12.75 -3.46 -1.27
CA CYS A 88 13.92 -3.89 -0.53
C CYS A 88 14.15 -2.95 0.65
N LEU A 89 14.04 -3.49 1.87
CA LEU A 89 14.36 -2.73 3.08
C LEU A 89 15.87 -2.73 3.29
N ILE A 90 16.48 -1.56 3.11
CA ILE A 90 17.92 -1.36 3.25
C ILE A 90 18.29 -1.31 4.73
N PRO A 91 19.22 -2.17 5.21
CA PRO A 91 19.62 -2.21 6.59
C PRO A 91 20.57 -1.04 6.91
N GLY A 92 20.65 -0.67 8.18
CA GLY A 92 21.64 0.30 8.68
C GLY A 92 21.02 1.60 9.18
N ARG A 93 20.40 2.40 8.30
CA ARG A 93 19.81 3.70 8.69
C ARG A 93 18.34 3.54 9.10
N GLU A 94 18.03 4.02 10.30
CA GLU A 94 16.66 4.24 10.76
C GLU A 94 16.42 5.75 10.87
N TYR A 95 15.27 6.19 10.37
CA TYR A 95 14.83 7.58 10.45
C TYR A 95 13.93 7.79 11.66
N HIS A 96 14.02 8.99 12.21
CA HIS A 96 13.26 9.39 13.38
C HIS A 96 12.45 10.65 13.09
N GLN A 97 11.15 10.61 13.38
CA GLN A 97 10.25 11.76 13.18
C GLN A 97 10.32 12.70 14.38
N ARG A 98 10.44 14.00 14.12
CA ARG A 98 10.43 15.01 15.17
C ARG A 98 9.06 15.06 15.86
N GLY A 99 9.09 15.08 17.20
CA GLY A 99 7.88 15.16 18.02
C GLY A 99 7.07 13.86 18.15
N LEU A 100 7.46 12.79 17.44
CA LEU A 100 6.84 11.46 17.52
C LEU A 100 7.82 10.35 17.92
N CYS A 101 9.12 10.55 17.69
CA CYS A 101 10.14 9.58 18.05
C CYS A 101 10.29 9.46 19.58
N GLU A 102 10.29 8.22 20.08
CA GLU A 102 10.52 7.85 21.48
C GLU A 102 11.84 7.08 21.68
N CYS A 103 12.68 6.98 20.65
CA CYS A 103 13.98 6.31 20.74
C CYS A 103 14.99 7.16 21.54
N ASP A 104 15.61 6.56 22.55
CA ASP A 104 16.66 7.21 23.34
C ASP A 104 17.88 7.54 22.46
N GLY A 105 18.33 8.79 22.51
CA GLY A 105 19.56 9.22 21.82
C GLY A 105 19.46 9.23 20.29
N ALA A 106 18.25 9.35 19.72
CA ALA A 106 18.06 9.47 18.28
C ALA A 106 18.94 10.60 17.70
N PRO A 107 19.91 10.29 16.82
CA PRO A 107 20.98 11.22 16.45
C PRO A 107 20.48 12.39 15.60
N GLU A 108 19.49 12.15 14.74
CA GLU A 108 18.90 13.13 13.83
C GLU A 108 17.38 12.91 13.76
N GLN A 109 16.60 13.98 13.93
CA GLN A 109 15.14 13.93 13.81
C GLN A 109 14.66 14.84 12.68
N HIS A 110 13.77 14.30 11.85
CA HIS A 110 13.26 14.93 10.64
C HIS A 110 11.86 15.48 10.85
N GLU A 111 11.60 16.67 10.31
CA GLU A 111 10.25 17.25 10.27
C GLU A 111 9.34 16.37 9.41
N PHE A 112 8.09 16.17 9.85
CA PHE A 112 7.08 15.41 9.13
C PHE A 112 5.98 16.34 8.61
N VAL A 113 5.81 16.38 7.29
CA VAL A 113 4.86 17.27 6.61
C VAL A 113 4.15 16.48 5.52
N ASN A 114 2.81 16.44 5.57
CA ASN A 114 1.96 15.86 4.52
C ASN A 114 2.39 14.45 4.05
N GLY A 115 2.70 13.55 4.99
CA GLY A 115 3.11 12.18 4.64
C GLY A 115 4.60 12.01 4.32
N HIS A 116 5.40 13.07 4.40
CA HIS A 116 6.82 13.06 4.06
C HIS A 116 7.69 13.47 5.24
N ILE A 117 8.85 12.84 5.39
CA ILE A 117 9.94 13.37 6.22
C ILE A 117 10.86 14.23 5.37
N GLN A 118 11.32 15.34 5.94
CA GLN A 118 12.25 16.26 5.29
C GLN A 118 13.67 15.73 5.42
N CYS A 119 14.24 15.21 4.32
CA CYS A 119 15.54 14.57 4.30
C CYS A 119 16.19 14.68 2.91
N SER A 120 17.29 15.44 2.82
CA SER A 120 18.01 15.66 1.57
C SER A 120 19.03 14.57 1.25
N GLY A 121 19.34 14.39 -0.03
CA GLY A 121 20.44 13.54 -0.51
C GLY A 121 19.98 12.22 -1.13
N PHE A 122 18.72 12.14 -1.54
CA PHE A 122 18.14 10.95 -2.18
C PHE A 122 17.83 11.20 -3.65
N ALA A 123 17.71 10.12 -4.42
CA ALA A 123 17.16 10.20 -5.76
C ALA A 123 15.66 10.55 -5.69
N SER A 124 15.16 11.29 -6.69
CA SER A 124 13.76 11.72 -6.75
C SER A 124 12.76 10.61 -7.09
N ASN A 125 13.24 9.49 -7.66
CA ASN A 125 12.40 8.40 -8.12
C ASN A 125 12.39 7.24 -7.11
N PRO A 126 11.20 6.72 -6.73
CA PRO A 126 11.08 5.67 -5.71
C PRO A 126 11.43 4.29 -6.23
N ALA A 127 11.19 4.04 -7.52
CA ALA A 127 11.28 2.74 -8.14
C ALA A 127 12.31 2.72 -9.28
N ASP A 128 13.03 1.61 -9.38
CA ASP A 128 13.83 1.23 -10.53
C ASP A 128 13.07 0.18 -11.35
N ALA A 129 12.50 0.65 -12.47
CA ALA A 129 11.62 -0.13 -13.32
C ALA A 129 12.42 -1.10 -14.20
N THR A 130 11.96 -2.34 -14.27
CA THR A 130 12.51 -3.37 -15.13
C THR A 130 11.43 -3.92 -16.03
N ASP A 131 11.64 -3.80 -17.34
CA ASP A 131 10.72 -4.32 -18.35
C ASP A 131 10.39 -5.79 -18.14
N GLY A 132 9.13 -6.13 -18.42
CA GLY A 132 8.63 -7.49 -18.46
C GLY A 132 9.10 -8.26 -19.68
N CYS A 133 8.98 -9.58 -19.64
CA CYS A 133 9.19 -10.45 -20.79
C CYS A 133 8.25 -11.65 -20.74
N THR A 134 8.31 -12.54 -21.73
CA THR A 134 7.46 -13.74 -21.77
C THR A 134 7.59 -14.64 -20.54
N LEU A 135 8.69 -14.52 -19.78
CA LEU A 135 8.99 -15.36 -18.61
C LEU A 135 8.68 -14.69 -17.27
N ARG A 136 8.50 -13.36 -17.22
CA ARG A 136 8.21 -12.63 -15.97
C ARG A 136 7.48 -11.31 -16.26
N PRO A 137 6.60 -10.86 -15.35
CA PRO A 137 6.02 -9.52 -15.44
C PRO A 137 7.09 -8.44 -15.30
N ALA A 138 6.72 -7.22 -15.66
CA ALA A 138 7.50 -6.03 -15.33
C ALA A 138 7.56 -5.85 -13.80
N LEU A 139 8.66 -5.27 -13.33
CA LEU A 139 8.96 -5.13 -11.91
C LEU A 139 9.37 -3.70 -11.60
N ASP A 140 8.85 -3.18 -10.49
CA ASP A 140 9.28 -1.91 -9.91
C ASP A 140 10.02 -2.17 -8.61
N ASN A 141 11.35 -1.98 -8.62
CA ASN A 141 12.17 -2.21 -7.43
C ASN A 141 12.24 -0.95 -6.58
N VAL A 142 11.69 -1.00 -5.36
CA VAL A 142 11.61 0.14 -4.46
C VAL A 142 12.63 -0.01 -3.33
N SER A 143 13.52 0.97 -3.19
CA SER A 143 14.41 1.04 -2.02
C SER A 143 13.69 1.73 -0.86
N ALA A 144 13.69 1.08 0.29
CA ALA A 144 13.08 1.61 1.51
C ALA A 144 14.06 1.63 2.68
N CYS A 145 13.86 2.56 3.61
CA CYS A 145 14.61 2.62 4.86
C CYS A 145 13.66 2.61 6.04
N ARG A 146 14.11 2.12 7.20
CA ARG A 146 13.29 2.05 8.40
C ARG A 146 12.91 3.44 8.89
N LEU A 147 11.68 3.56 9.38
CA LEU A 147 11.20 4.66 10.17
C LEU A 147 10.83 4.10 11.53
N CYS A 148 11.23 4.76 12.62
CA CYS A 148 11.05 4.20 13.96
C CYS A 148 9.59 3.92 14.34
N ARG A 149 8.64 4.68 13.76
CA ARG A 149 7.21 4.57 14.04
C ARG A 149 6.36 5.21 12.94
N TYR A 150 5.14 4.69 12.76
CA TYR A 150 4.12 5.30 11.92
C TYR A 150 3.55 6.60 12.53
N PRO A 151 3.32 7.65 11.73
CA PRO A 151 2.53 8.79 12.18
C PRO A 151 1.08 8.34 12.51
N PRO A 152 0.32 9.11 13.32
CA PRO A 152 -1.07 8.80 13.60
C PRO A 152 -1.89 8.63 12.32
N ILE A 153 -2.56 7.48 12.17
CA ILE A 153 -3.41 7.21 11.00
C ILE A 153 -4.88 7.49 11.33
N ALA A 154 -5.58 8.16 10.41
CA ALA A 154 -6.95 8.60 10.62
C ALA A 154 -7.92 7.50 11.09
N PRO A 155 -7.91 6.26 10.54
CA PRO A 155 -8.81 5.19 10.99
C PRO A 155 -8.73 4.83 12.48
N LEU A 156 -7.61 5.11 13.14
CA LEU A 156 -7.35 4.70 14.53
C LEU A 156 -7.42 5.86 15.53
N LEU A 157 -7.80 7.06 15.09
CA LEU A 157 -7.93 8.20 15.99
C LEU A 157 -9.10 7.98 16.97
N PRO A 158 -8.93 8.23 18.29
CA PRO A 158 -9.91 7.87 19.33
C PRO A 158 -11.33 8.45 19.13
N ASN A 159 -11.43 9.61 18.49
CA ASN A 159 -12.70 10.35 18.33
C ASN A 159 -13.33 10.18 16.94
N ARG A 160 -12.84 9.24 16.13
CA ARG A 160 -13.35 9.02 14.77
C ARG A 160 -14.42 7.93 14.77
N VAL A 161 -15.64 8.29 14.37
CA VAL A 161 -16.66 7.29 14.00
C VAL A 161 -16.22 6.66 12.68
N SER A 162 -16.02 5.34 12.69
CA SER A 162 -15.54 4.59 11.54
C SER A 162 -16.55 3.50 11.20
N ASN A 163 -16.88 3.39 9.91
CA ASN A 163 -17.63 2.24 9.37
C ASN A 163 -16.73 1.04 9.06
N ILE A 164 -15.42 1.15 9.35
CA ILE A 164 -14.46 0.06 9.17
C ILE A 164 -14.71 -0.99 10.25
N PRO A 165 -14.80 -2.29 9.89
CA PRO A 165 -14.99 -3.37 10.85
C PRO A 165 -13.94 -3.36 11.97
N HIS A 166 -14.36 -3.72 13.19
CA HIS A 166 -13.46 -3.75 14.35
C HIS A 166 -12.26 -4.70 14.14
N SER A 167 -12.48 -5.83 13.47
CA SER A 167 -11.42 -6.78 13.09
C SER A 167 -10.31 -6.14 12.25
N VAL A 168 -10.68 -5.30 11.27
CA VAL A 168 -9.76 -4.56 10.42
C VAL A 168 -9.00 -3.50 11.23
N LEU A 169 -9.69 -2.77 12.12
CA LEU A 169 -9.04 -1.80 13.01
C LEU A 169 -8.00 -2.46 13.94
N GLU A 170 -8.30 -3.64 14.47
CA GLU A 170 -7.35 -4.43 15.25
C GLU A 170 -6.18 -4.95 14.41
N ALA A 171 -6.42 -5.37 13.16
CA ALA A 171 -5.36 -5.78 12.24
C ALA A 171 -4.40 -4.61 11.93
N LEU A 172 -4.94 -3.40 11.70
CA LEU A 172 -4.14 -2.19 11.51
C LEU A 172 -3.29 -1.87 12.74
N ARG A 173 -3.85 -1.93 13.96
CA ARG A 173 -3.11 -1.71 15.21
C ARG A 173 -1.93 -2.67 15.35
N LYS A 174 -2.12 -3.94 15.01
CA LYS A 174 -1.05 -4.95 15.06
C LYS A 174 0.08 -4.63 14.09
N VAL A 175 -0.22 -4.13 12.89
CA VAL A 175 0.81 -3.74 11.91
C VAL A 175 1.66 -2.58 12.41
N LEU A 176 1.06 -1.58 13.06
CA LEU A 176 1.81 -0.41 13.54
C LEU A 176 2.97 -0.74 14.48
N THR A 177 2.91 -1.88 15.17
CA THR A 177 3.93 -2.35 16.11
C THR A 177 4.64 -3.63 15.66
N SER A 178 4.37 -4.12 14.44
CA SER A 178 4.90 -5.41 13.99
C SER A 178 6.35 -5.31 13.53
N ALA A 179 7.20 -6.19 14.05
CA ALA A 179 8.57 -6.33 13.56
C ALA A 179 8.64 -6.92 12.13
N SER A 180 7.65 -7.71 11.72
CA SER A 180 7.59 -8.32 10.37
C SER A 180 7.05 -7.37 9.30
N SER A 181 6.50 -6.23 9.70
CA SER A 181 5.97 -5.19 8.82
C SER A 181 6.44 -3.82 9.30
N PRO A 182 7.77 -3.57 9.26
CA PRO A 182 8.34 -2.38 9.86
C PRO A 182 7.85 -1.11 9.15
N CYS A 183 7.62 -0.06 9.93
CA CYS A 183 7.39 1.26 9.37
C CYS A 183 8.61 1.69 8.56
N HIS A 184 8.38 2.29 7.39
CA HIS A 184 9.44 2.60 6.46
C HIS A 184 9.09 3.83 5.61
N VAL A 185 10.13 4.40 5.03
CA VAL A 185 10.07 5.50 4.07
C VAL A 185 10.66 5.09 2.74
N VAL A 186 10.15 5.66 1.66
CA VAL A 186 10.59 5.42 0.28
C VAL A 186 10.97 6.74 -0.39
N HIS A 187 11.74 6.66 -1.47
CA HIS A 187 12.20 7.82 -2.25
C HIS A 187 11.07 8.40 -3.11
N ALA A 188 10.04 8.93 -2.48
CA ALA A 188 8.99 9.68 -3.16
C ALA A 188 8.90 11.06 -2.51
N ALA A 189 8.85 12.09 -3.35
CA ALA A 189 8.78 13.48 -2.94
C ALA A 189 7.55 14.15 -3.55
N SER A 190 7.13 15.24 -2.93
CA SER A 190 6.12 16.14 -3.50
C SER A 190 6.62 16.73 -4.83
N PRO A 191 5.71 17.21 -5.72
CA PRO A 191 6.11 17.92 -6.92
C PRO A 191 7.13 19.02 -6.59
N ASP A 192 8.18 19.13 -7.41
CA ASP A 192 9.29 20.09 -7.26
C ASP A 192 10.21 19.90 -6.04
N ARG A 193 10.03 18.82 -5.25
CA ARG A 193 10.83 18.54 -4.03
C ARG A 193 11.74 17.32 -4.15
N GLY A 194 12.03 16.91 -5.38
CA GLY A 194 12.82 15.72 -5.67
C GLY A 194 14.16 15.69 -4.93
N GLY A 195 14.39 14.61 -4.18
CA GLY A 195 15.63 14.40 -3.42
C GLY A 195 15.74 15.14 -2.10
N GLU A 196 14.70 15.88 -1.70
CA GLU A 196 14.59 16.59 -0.40
C GLU A 196 13.62 15.92 0.58
N GLU A 197 12.85 14.95 0.12
CA GLU A 197 11.80 14.30 0.89
C GLU A 197 11.85 12.79 0.75
N LEU A 198 11.43 12.10 1.81
CA LEU A 198 11.10 10.69 1.77
C LEU A 198 9.66 10.50 2.23
N ARG A 199 8.85 9.75 1.48
CA ARG A 199 7.44 9.48 1.80
C ARG A 199 7.33 8.34 2.78
N VAL A 200 6.55 8.51 3.84
CA VAL A 200 6.15 7.41 4.73
C VAL A 200 5.23 6.48 3.96
N SER A 201 5.61 5.21 3.87
CA SER A 201 4.88 4.20 3.11
C SER A 201 3.79 3.53 3.95
N THR A 202 2.62 3.33 3.35
CA THR A 202 1.45 2.68 3.94
C THR A 202 1.21 1.27 3.42
N SER A 203 2.11 0.72 2.58
CA SER A 203 1.87 -0.56 1.88
C SER A 203 1.55 -1.75 2.79
N PHE A 204 2.15 -1.83 3.97
CA PHE A 204 1.80 -2.90 4.92
C PHE A 204 0.44 -2.71 5.61
N LEU A 205 -0.04 -1.47 5.72
CA LEU A 205 -1.36 -1.16 6.26
C LEU A 205 -2.45 -1.46 5.23
N GLU A 206 -2.18 -1.18 3.95
CA GLU A 206 -3.07 -1.46 2.81
C GLU A 206 -3.40 -2.96 2.73
N ASN A 207 -2.40 -3.83 2.93
CA ASN A 207 -2.58 -5.30 2.92
C ASN A 207 -3.43 -5.86 4.06
N ARG A 208 -3.89 -5.04 5.02
CA ARG A 208 -4.79 -5.45 6.12
C ARG A 208 -6.22 -4.96 5.97
N MET A 209 -6.57 -4.40 4.82
CA MET A 209 -7.94 -3.99 4.51
C MET A 209 -8.77 -5.09 3.82
N LEU A 210 -8.29 -6.34 3.89
CA LEU A 210 -8.98 -7.56 3.48
C LEU A 210 -9.69 -8.21 4.67
#